data_AF-A0A511Z9C2-F1
#
_entry.id   AF-A0A511Z9C2-F1
#
_cell.length_a   1.000
_cell.length_b   1.000
_cell.length_c   1.000
_cell.angle_alpha   90.00
_cell.angle_beta   90.00
_cell.angle_gamma   90.00
#
_symmetry.space_group_name_H-M   'P 1'
#
loop_
_entity.id
_entity.type
_entity.pdbx_description
1 polymer ?
#
loop_
_entity_poly.entity_id
_entity_poly.type
_entity_poly.pdbx_seq_one_letter_code
_entity_poly.pdbx_strand_id
1 'polypeptide(L)' 'MVNNWEGHWQNPQYRRITMAQAIEIALQRVPGDVVEAELDYDDGVLLYDIEIRNAQGVKYEVKVDAVTGEVIRVKLD' A
#
# COMPACT_ATOMS: atom_id res chain seq x y z
N MET A 1 -24.46 -20.12 -7.57
CA MET A 1 -23.13 -20.60 -7.14
C MET A 1 -22.34 -19.37 -6.74
N VAL A 2 -21.89 -19.37 -5.48
CA VAL A 2 -20.98 -18.42 -4.79
C VAL A 2 -21.41 -16.94 -4.77
N ASN A 3 -22.25 -16.53 -3.81
CA ASN A 3 -21.93 -16.08 -2.44
C ASN A 3 -21.63 -14.58 -2.37
N ASN A 4 -22.72 -13.83 -2.31
CA ASN A 4 -22.86 -12.47 -1.80
C ASN A 4 -22.43 -12.47 -0.32
N TRP A 5 -21.18 -12.09 -0.03
CA TRP A 5 -20.77 -11.69 1.31
C TRP A 5 -20.67 -10.18 1.32
N GLU A 6 -21.74 -9.61 1.86
CA GLU A 6 -21.96 -8.19 2.09
C GLU A 6 -20.82 -7.58 2.90
N GLY A 7 -20.62 -6.27 2.69
CA GLY A 7 -19.83 -5.43 3.57
C GLY A 7 -20.36 -5.47 5.01
N HIS A 8 -19.83 -4.59 5.87
CA HIS A 8 -19.96 -4.62 7.34
C HIS A 8 -18.89 -5.55 7.94
N TRP A 9 -17.74 -5.06 8.41
CA TRP A 9 -17.57 -4.06 9.47
C TRP A 9 -16.35 -3.17 9.21
N GLN A 10 -16.54 -1.89 8.86
CA GLN A 10 -15.47 -0.90 9.02
C GLN A 10 -15.99 0.25 9.87
N ASN A 11 -15.56 0.20 11.13
CA ASN A 11 -15.87 1.12 12.21
C ASN A 11 -15.49 2.58 11.81
N PRO A 12 -16.40 3.56 11.83
CA PRO A 12 -16.16 4.89 11.24
C PRO A 12 -15.36 5.86 12.14
N GLN A 13 -14.30 5.41 12.81
CA GLN A 13 -13.53 6.27 13.72
C GLN A 13 -12.01 6.33 13.48
N TYR A 14 -11.46 5.66 12.44
CA TYR A 14 -10.10 5.91 11.92
C TYR A 14 -10.06 5.52 10.44
N ARG A 15 -10.34 6.47 9.53
CA ARG A 15 -10.49 6.21 8.09
C ARG A 15 -9.12 6.14 7.42
N ARG A 16 -8.46 4.99 7.54
CA ARG A 16 -7.23 4.65 6.82
C ARG A 16 -7.56 4.17 5.40
N ILE A 17 -6.67 4.40 4.45
CA ILE A 17 -6.75 3.77 3.14
C ILE A 17 -6.51 2.26 3.28
N THR A 18 -7.02 1.49 2.34
CA THR A 18 -6.80 0.04 2.32
C THR A 18 -5.45 -0.31 1.69
N MET A 19 -4.94 -1.51 1.97
CA MET A 19 -3.72 -2.03 1.32
C MET A 19 -3.82 -2.00 -0.21
N ALA A 20 -5.00 -2.35 -0.77
CA ALA A 20 -5.24 -2.31 -2.21
C ALA A 20 -5.10 -0.88 -2.77
N GLN A 21 -5.65 0.12 -2.09
CA GLN A 21 -5.49 1.52 -2.50
C GLN A 21 -4.04 1.98 -2.40
N ALA A 22 -3.31 1.57 -1.36
CA ALA A 22 -1.89 1.89 -1.22
C ALA A 22 -1.05 1.27 -2.36
N ILE A 23 -1.36 0.03 -2.76
CA ILE A 23 -0.75 -0.63 -3.92
C ILE A 23 -1.04 0.14 -5.21
N GLU A 24 -2.27 0.56 -5.45
CA GLU A 24 -2.62 1.36 -6.64
C GLU A 24 -1.83 2.67 -6.68
N ILE A 25 -1.71 3.36 -5.54
CA ILE A 25 -0.93 4.59 -5.40
C ILE A 25 0.56 4.32 -5.65
N ALA A 26 1.11 3.23 -5.10
CA ALA A 26 2.51 2.86 -5.28
C ALA A 26 2.83 2.52 -6.75
N LEU A 27 1.95 1.75 -7.42
CA LEU A 27 2.09 1.40 -8.84
C LEU A 27 1.99 2.60 -9.79
N GLN A 28 1.24 3.64 -9.41
CA GLN A 28 1.23 4.91 -10.14
C GLN A 28 2.59 5.63 -10.06
N ARG A 29 3.39 5.39 -9.01
CA ARG A 29 4.73 5.99 -8.86
C ARG A 29 5.83 5.13 -9.44
N VAL A 30 5.77 3.82 -9.24
CA VAL A 30 6.71 2.84 -9.78
C VAL A 30 5.92 1.76 -10.52
N PRO A 31 5.85 1.82 -11.86
CA PRO A 31 5.23 0.76 -12.64
C PRO A 31 6.03 -0.55 -12.51
N GLY A 32 5.33 -1.65 -12.22
CA GLY A 32 5.95 -2.96 -12.06
C GLY A 32 5.02 -3.98 -11.44
N ASP A 33 5.61 -5.05 -10.93
CA ASP A 33 4.93 -6.10 -10.20
C ASP A 33 5.15 -5.89 -8.70
N VAL A 34 4.08 -5.89 -7.91
CA VAL A 34 4.19 -5.90 -6.44
C VAL A 34 4.71 -7.26 -6.01
N VAL A 35 5.83 -7.28 -5.30
CA VAL A 35 6.43 -8.50 -4.77
C VAL A 35 6.08 -8.72 -3.30
N GLU A 36 5.91 -7.63 -2.55
CA GLU A 36 5.52 -7.66 -1.14
C GLU A 36 4.75 -6.38 -0.79
N ALA A 37 3.82 -6.48 0.17
CA ALA A 37 3.10 -5.35 0.71
C ALA A 37 2.73 -5.61 2.16
N GLU A 38 3.15 -4.72 3.06
CA GLU A 38 2.96 -4.85 4.50
C GLU A 38 2.53 -3.54 5.16
N LEU A 39 2.00 -3.65 6.38
CA LEU A 39 1.63 -2.52 7.21
C LEU A 39 2.71 -2.35 8.29
N ASP A 40 3.42 -1.24 8.23
CA ASP A 40 4.52 -0.88 9.10
C ASP A 40 4.14 0.31 10.01
N TYR A 41 4.77 0.41 11.18
CA TYR A 41 4.57 1.51 12.13
C TYR A 41 5.93 2.09 12.54
N ASP A 42 6.25 3.24 11.96
CA ASP A 42 7.56 3.89 12.10
C ASP A 42 7.37 5.30 12.69
N ASP A 43 8.09 5.61 13.77
CA ASP A 43 8.06 6.92 14.45
C ASP A 43 6.65 7.49 14.77
N GLY A 44 5.69 6.61 15.05
CA GLY A 44 4.31 7.01 15.37
C GLY A 44 3.40 7.17 14.15
N VAL A 45 3.91 6.91 12.95
CA VAL A 45 3.18 6.97 11.69
C VAL A 45 2.92 5.54 11.21
N LEU A 46 1.68 5.29 10.80
CA LEU A 46 1.33 4.03 10.18
C LEU A 46 1.53 4.13 8.67
N LEU A 47 2.37 3.27 8.13
CA LEU A 47 2.78 3.27 6.73
C LEU A 47 2.42 1.93 6.10
N TYR A 48 2.01 1.97 4.84
CA TYR A 48 2.09 0.81 3.98
C TYR A 48 3.46 0.79 3.32
N ASP A 49 4.18 -0.31 3.44
CA ASP A 49 5.42 -0.55 2.72
C ASP A 49 5.12 -1.49 1.54
N ILE A 50 5.46 -1.08 0.33
CA ILE A 50 5.19 -1.82 -0.90
C ILE A 50 6.51 -2.01 -1.65
N GLU A 51 6.93 -3.26 -1.81
CA GLU A 51 8.02 -3.60 -2.70
C GLU A 51 7.52 -3.82 -4.12
N ILE A 52 8.11 -3.10 -5.07
CA ILE A 52 7.78 -3.19 -6.50
C ILE A 52 9.03 -3.56 -7.28
N ARG A 53 8.92 -4.60 -8.10
CA ARG A 53 9.92 -4.95 -9.09
C ARG A 53 9.51 -4.39 -10.45
N ASN A 54 10.31 -3.48 -11.00
CA ASN A 54 10.04 -2.90 -12.31
C ASN A 54 10.38 -3.88 -13.46
N ALA A 55 10.04 -3.50 -14.69
CA ALA A 55 10.29 -4.30 -15.89
C ALA A 55 11.79 -4.60 -16.16
N GLN A 56 12.70 -3.83 -15.56
CA GLN A 56 14.16 -4.03 -15.66
C GLN A 56 14.67 -4.99 -14.57
N GLY A 57 13.79 -5.52 -13.71
CA GLY A 57 14.13 -6.38 -12.59
C GLY A 57 14.64 -5.63 -11.36
N VAL A 58 14.56 -4.31 -11.35
CA VAL A 58 15.02 -3.45 -10.26
C VAL A 58 13.93 -3.35 -9.19
N LYS A 59 14.30 -3.51 -7.93
CA LYS A 59 13.40 -3.40 -6.77
C LYS A 59 13.32 -1.97 -6.24
N TYR A 60 12.12 -1.57 -5.87
CA TYR A 60 11.84 -0.31 -5.21
C TYR A 60 10.99 -0.56 -3.98
N GLU A 61 11.32 0.12 -2.89
CA GLU A 61 10.50 0.26 -1.69
C GLU A 61 9.68 1.54 -1.83
N VAL A 62 8.36 1.45 -1.68
CA VAL A 62 7.44 2.59 -1.70
C VAL A 62 6.65 2.64 -0.40
N LYS A 63 6.91 3.65 0.43
CA LYS A 63 6.17 3.88 1.67
C LYS A 63 5.03 4.88 1.46
N VAL A 64 3.82 4.48 1.84
CA VAL A 64 2.57 5.27 1.69
C VAL A 64 1.94 5.47 3.06
N ASP A 65 1.55 6.70 3.40
CA ASP A 65 0.84 6.98 4.64
C ASP A 65 -0.52 6.27 4.66
N ALA A 66 -0.74 5.44 5.70
CA ALA A 66 -1.95 4.63 5.78
C ALA A 66 -3.21 5.44 6.08
N VAL A 67 -3.09 6.68 6.57
CA VAL A 67 -4.21 7.58 6.87
C VAL A 67 -4.55 8.46 5.67
N THR A 68 -3.55 9.09 5.05
CA THR A 68 -3.75 10.10 3.99
C THR A 68 -3.60 9.53 2.58
N GLY A 69 -2.86 8.43 2.41
CA GLY A 69 -2.47 7.88 1.11
C GLY A 69 -1.33 8.64 0.43
N GLU A 70 -0.64 9.53 1.14
CA GLU A 70 0.50 10.24 0.60
C GLU A 70 1.72 9.33 0.47
N VAL A 71 2.43 9.41 -0.65
CA VAL A 71 3.69 8.68 -0.83
C VAL A 71 4.79 9.41 -0.06
N ILE A 72 5.21 8.82 1.05
CA ILE A 72 6.21 9.38 1.96
C ILE A 72 7.62 9.12 1.46
N ARG A 73 7.85 7.95 0.84
CA ARG A 73 9.17 7.56 0.36
C ARG A 73 9.08 6.69 -0.88
N VAL A 74 10.03 6.89 -1.79
CA VAL A 74 10.37 5.95 -2.86
C VAL A 74 11.87 5.75 -2.80
N LYS A 75 12.32 4.51 -2.62
CA LYS A 75 13.74 4.18 -2.46
C LYS A 75 14.07 2.99 -3.37
N LEU A 76 15.21 3.05 -4.02
CA LEU A 76 15.81 1.89 -4.68
C LEU A 76 16.34 0.93 -3.61
N ASP A 77 15.98 -0.35 -3.70
CA ASP A 77 16.55 -1.40 -2.85
C ASP A 77 17.88 -1.93 -3.43
#